data_AF-A0A150XDE8-F1
#
_entry.id   AF-A0A150XDE8-F1
#
_cell.length_a   1.000
_cell.length_b   1.000
_cell.length_c   1.000
_cell.angle_alpha   90.00
_cell.angle_beta   90.00
_cell.angle_gamma   90.00
#
_symmetry.space_group_name_H-M   'P 1'
#
loop_
_entity.id
_entity.type
_entity.pdbx_description
1 polymer ?
#
loop_
_entity_poly.entity_id
_entity_poly.type
_entity_poly.pdbx_seq_one_letter_code
_entity_poly.pdbx_strand_id
1 'polypeptide(L)'
;MKDPKTTKIPMGYEMETFIGLPKDVITHMPFIIFAPNRPVIGKEVYIPMHFLYIFKNLNVYSQGGFENGHVFDKMPPNSTLTFKSNFKKDVGYSVIRATYYFNVKLGSKTLKFNMKISESDKIEYNLANRDNRLPLAGDSTLAFMPEFFTKECDTTIPPPTT
;
A
#
# COMPACT_ATOMS: atom_id res chain seq x y z
N MET A 1 -35.24 9.50 18.93
CA MET A 1 -34.71 9.30 17.57
C MET A 1 -33.69 8.18 17.63
N LYS A 2 -33.76 7.17 16.75
CA LYS A 2 -32.68 6.18 16.62
C LYS A 2 -31.56 6.86 15.84
N ASP A 3 -30.34 6.90 16.39
CA ASP A 3 -29.18 7.37 15.65
C ASP A 3 -29.12 6.65 14.31
N PRO A 4 -28.89 7.37 13.20
CA PRO A 4 -28.69 6.72 11.91
C PRO A 4 -27.53 5.75 12.09
N LYS A 5 -27.77 4.46 11.82
CA LYS A 5 -26.71 3.44 11.82
C LYS A 5 -25.62 3.94 10.87
N THR A 6 -24.55 4.50 11.41
CA THR A 6 -23.37 4.87 10.65
C THR A 6 -22.86 3.58 10.04
N THR A 7 -22.92 3.46 8.71
CA THR A 7 -22.41 2.28 8.02
C THR A 7 -20.94 2.11 8.42
N LYS A 8 -20.63 1.03 9.14
CA LYS A 8 -19.25 0.72 9.49
C LYS A 8 -18.50 0.41 8.21
N ILE A 9 -17.53 1.24 7.88
CA ILE A 9 -16.61 1.01 6.77
C ILE A 9 -15.75 -0.19 7.17
N PRO A 10 -15.74 -1.29 6.40
CA PRO A 10 -14.83 -2.38 6.70
C PRO A 10 -13.40 -1.85 6.63
N MET A 11 -12.59 -2.15 7.64
CA MET A 11 -11.20 -1.73 7.65
C MET A 11 -10.35 -2.92 7.22
N GLY A 12 -9.25 -2.67 6.51
CA GLY A 12 -8.18 -3.67 6.44
C GLY A 12 -7.53 -3.85 7.81
N TYR A 13 -6.54 -4.73 7.92
CA TYR A 13 -5.71 -4.79 9.11
C TYR A 13 -4.61 -3.73 8.98
N GLU A 14 -4.35 -2.98 10.05
CA GLU A 14 -3.20 -2.08 10.09
C GLU A 14 -1.89 -2.87 9.97
N MET A 15 -0.76 -2.18 10.10
CA MET A 15 0.55 -2.84 10.12
C MET A 15 0.59 -3.88 11.25
N GLU A 16 0.47 -5.16 10.89
CA GLU A 16 0.61 -6.27 11.83
C GLU A 16 2.04 -6.80 11.74
N THR A 17 2.71 -6.87 12.89
CA THR A 17 4.05 -7.41 13.00
C THR A 17 3.97 -8.92 13.23
N PHE A 18 4.49 -9.70 12.28
CA PHE A 18 4.60 -11.15 12.41
C PHE A 18 6.05 -11.52 12.75
N ILE A 19 6.24 -12.23 13.86
CA ILE A 19 7.58 -12.62 14.34
C ILE A 19 8.08 -13.93 13.69
N GLY A 20 7.18 -14.68 13.02
CA GLY A 20 7.48 -16.01 12.45
C GLY A 20 7.21 -16.17 10.96
N LEU A 21 7.01 -15.08 10.20
CA LEU A 21 6.90 -15.17 8.74
C LEU A 21 8.24 -15.69 8.16
N PRO A 22 8.23 -16.72 7.29
CA PRO A 22 9.44 -17.22 6.67
C PRO A 22 10.19 -16.13 5.90
N LYS A 23 11.53 -16.15 5.94
CA LYS A 23 12.38 -15.11 5.33
C LYS A 23 12.22 -15.02 3.81
N ASP A 24 11.84 -16.12 3.19
CA ASP A 24 11.54 -16.27 1.76
C ASP A 24 10.21 -15.64 1.33
N VAL A 25 9.33 -15.28 2.28
CA VAL A 25 8.06 -14.59 2.01
C VAL A 25 8.22 -13.07 1.93
N ILE A 26 9.43 -12.54 2.15
CA ILE A 26 9.70 -11.10 1.95
C ILE A 26 9.46 -10.79 0.47
N THR A 27 8.36 -10.09 0.20
CA THR A 27 8.09 -9.54 -1.12
C THR A 27 8.49 -8.08 -1.11
N HIS A 28 9.53 -7.75 -1.87
CA HIS A 28 9.86 -6.34 -1.98
C HIS A 28 8.94 -5.55 -2.90
N MET A 29 8.01 -6.26 -3.54
CA MET A 29 6.99 -5.71 -4.39
C MET A 29 5.69 -5.55 -3.59
N PRO A 30 5.13 -4.34 -3.49
CA PRO A 30 3.78 -4.17 -2.96
C PRO A 30 2.75 -4.76 -3.91
N PHE A 31 1.71 -5.40 -3.38
CA PHE A 31 0.57 -5.86 -4.16
C PHE A 31 -0.59 -4.89 -4.02
N ILE A 32 -1.24 -4.61 -5.15
CA ILE A 32 -2.46 -3.82 -5.23
C ILE A 32 -3.55 -4.75 -5.74
N ILE A 33 -4.57 -4.99 -4.94
CA ILE A 33 -5.64 -5.94 -5.26
C ILE A 33 -6.97 -5.23 -5.13
N PHE A 34 -7.74 -5.17 -6.22
CA PHE A 34 -9.13 -4.72 -6.15
C PHE A 34 -10.04 -5.90 -5.80
N ALA A 35 -10.81 -5.76 -4.72
CA ALA A 35 -11.74 -6.79 -4.28
C ALA A 35 -13.02 -6.76 -5.14
N PRO A 36 -13.60 -7.93 -5.47
CA PRO A 36 -14.81 -7.99 -6.28
C PRO A 36 -16.06 -7.54 -5.52
N ASN A 37 -16.09 -7.71 -4.19
CA ASN A 37 -17.23 -7.32 -3.38
C ASN A 37 -17.24 -5.80 -3.16
N ARG A 38 -18.36 -5.16 -3.54
CA ARG A 38 -18.50 -3.70 -3.56
C ARG A 38 -19.42 -3.24 -2.44
N PRO A 39 -18.88 -2.71 -1.33
CA PRO A 39 -19.72 -2.21 -0.25
C PRO A 39 -20.45 -0.93 -0.65
N VAL A 40 -21.64 -0.77 -0.10
CA VAL A 40 -22.38 0.49 -0.11
C VAL A 40 -21.99 1.25 1.14
N ILE A 41 -21.38 2.43 0.99
CA ILE A 41 -21.02 3.31 2.10
C ILE A 41 -21.85 4.59 1.95
N GLY A 42 -22.75 4.84 2.90
CA GLY A 42 -23.76 5.88 2.73
C GLY A 42 -24.74 5.55 1.59
N LYS A 43 -24.71 6.33 0.50
CA LYS A 43 -25.56 6.15 -0.69
C LYS A 43 -24.79 5.73 -1.94
N GLU A 44 -23.48 5.59 -1.82
CA GLU A 44 -22.58 5.38 -2.95
C GLU A 44 -21.96 3.99 -2.87
N VAL A 45 -21.60 3.44 -4.03
CA VAL A 45 -20.99 2.12 -4.16
C VAL A 45 -19.49 2.29 -4.36
N TYR A 46 -18.69 1.49 -3.65
CA TYR A 46 -17.23 1.60 -3.68
C TYR A 46 -16.57 0.29 -4.10
N ILE A 47 -15.40 0.40 -4.71
CA ILE A 47 -14.49 -0.67 -5.08
C ILE A 47 -13.38 -0.69 -4.01
N PRO A 48 -13.28 -1.75 -3.20
CA PRO A 48 -12.18 -1.87 -2.24
C PRO A 48 -10.89 -2.17 -2.98
N MET A 49 -9.84 -1.46 -2.62
CA MET A 49 -8.46 -1.68 -3.04
C MET A 49 -7.64 -2.04 -1.80
N HIS A 50 -7.05 -3.23 -1.80
CA HIS A 50 -6.11 -3.66 -0.78
C HIS A 50 -4.69 -3.36 -1.26
N PHE A 51 -4.00 -2.53 -0.48
CA PHE A 51 -2.56 -2.37 -0.58
C PHE A 51 -1.90 -3.33 0.41
N LEU A 52 -1.11 -4.26 -0.12
CA LEU A 52 -0.40 -5.30 0.61
C LEU A 52 1.10 -5.09 0.46
N TYR A 53 1.83 -5.10 1.57
CA TYR A 53 3.27 -4.90 1.57
C TYR A 53 3.91 -5.71 2.69
N ILE A 54 4.96 -6.50 2.40
CA ILE A 54 5.61 -7.40 3.37
C ILE A 54 7.10 -7.12 3.47
N PHE A 55 7.52 -6.39 4.50
CA PHE A 55 8.92 -6.07 4.75
C PHE A 55 9.27 -6.16 6.22
N LYS A 56 10.54 -6.49 6.48
CA LYS A 56 11.11 -6.39 7.81
C LYS A 56 11.69 -5.00 8.03
N ASN A 57 11.61 -4.45 9.24
CA ASN A 57 12.26 -3.20 9.62
C ASN A 57 11.88 -1.94 8.82
N LEU A 58 10.74 -1.97 8.10
CA LEU A 58 10.18 -0.79 7.44
C LEU A 58 8.78 -0.52 7.96
N ASN A 59 8.51 0.76 8.21
CA ASN A 59 7.19 1.28 8.50
C ASN A 59 6.71 2.07 7.28
N VAL A 60 5.56 1.73 6.70
CA VAL A 60 5.02 2.37 5.49
C VAL A 60 3.71 3.07 5.81
N TYR A 61 3.53 4.25 5.24
CA TYR A 61 2.36 5.07 5.45
C TYR A 61 2.06 5.93 4.22
N SER A 62 0.79 6.32 4.05
CA SER A 62 0.38 7.20 2.95
C SER A 62 0.95 8.62 3.14
N GLN A 63 1.61 9.16 2.11
CA GLN A 63 2.12 10.53 2.13
C GLN A 63 0.98 11.57 2.25
N GLY A 64 -0.19 11.26 1.70
CA GLY A 64 -1.36 12.15 1.75
C GLY A 64 -2.11 12.12 3.07
N GLY A 65 -1.65 11.34 4.07
CA GLY A 65 -2.38 11.14 5.32
C GLY A 65 -3.64 10.29 5.17
N PHE A 66 -3.77 9.54 4.07
CA PHE A 66 -4.92 8.65 3.86
C PHE A 66 -4.83 7.45 4.79
N GLU A 67 -5.70 7.44 5.79
CA GLU A 67 -5.84 6.35 6.75
C GLU A 67 -6.39 5.08 6.08
N ASN A 68 -6.19 3.94 6.75
CA ASN A 68 -6.89 2.71 6.39
C ASN A 68 -8.40 2.98 6.39
N GLY A 69 -9.14 2.43 5.44
CA GLY A 69 -10.57 2.70 5.25
C GLY A 69 -10.91 4.01 4.55
N HIS A 70 -9.93 4.80 4.12
CA HIS A 70 -10.22 6.07 3.44
C HIS A 70 -11.05 5.88 2.17
N VAL A 71 -12.01 6.80 1.97
CA VAL A 71 -12.99 6.78 0.89
C VAL A 71 -12.68 7.88 -0.13
N PHE A 72 -12.46 7.48 -1.38
CA PHE A 72 -12.16 8.34 -2.52
C PHE A 72 -13.39 8.50 -3.43
N ASP A 73 -14.08 9.63 -3.30
CA ASP A 73 -15.11 10.07 -4.27
C ASP A 73 -14.52 10.75 -5.52
N LYS A 74 -13.26 11.16 -5.42
CA LYS A 74 -12.46 11.75 -6.51
C LYS A 74 -11.10 11.06 -6.56
N MET A 75 -10.42 11.13 -7.70
CA MET A 75 -9.04 10.65 -7.80
C MET A 75 -8.15 11.42 -6.82
N PRO A 76 -7.14 10.75 -6.22
CA PRO A 76 -6.11 11.47 -5.47
C PRO A 76 -5.39 12.49 -6.38
N PRO A 77 -4.70 13.49 -5.81
CA PRO A 77 -3.94 14.46 -6.58
C PRO A 77 -3.01 13.78 -7.60
N ASN A 78 -3.00 14.28 -8.84
CA ASN A 78 -2.27 13.71 -9.98
C ASN A 78 -2.62 12.26 -10.34
N SER A 79 -3.73 11.73 -9.81
CA SER A 79 -4.09 10.31 -9.89
C SER A 79 -3.03 9.38 -9.29
N THR A 80 -2.24 9.87 -8.32
CA THR A 80 -1.15 9.09 -7.70
C THR A 80 -1.40 8.88 -6.21
N LEU A 81 -1.33 7.62 -5.75
CA LEU A 81 -1.13 7.28 -4.35
C LEU A 81 0.36 7.14 -4.07
N THR A 82 0.90 8.05 -3.27
CA THR A 82 2.29 7.99 -2.81
C THR A 82 2.36 7.46 -1.39
N PHE A 83 3.16 6.42 -1.20
CA PHE A 83 3.50 5.87 0.10
C PHE A 83 4.93 6.29 0.48
N LYS A 84 5.15 6.58 1.75
CA LYS A 84 6.48 6.81 2.33
C LYS A 84 6.83 5.66 3.24
N SER A 85 8.11 5.36 3.36
CA SER A 85 8.61 4.46 4.39
C SER A 85 9.84 5.00 5.10
N ASN A 86 9.97 4.61 6.36
CA ASN A 86 11.14 4.89 7.18
C ASN A 86 11.64 3.59 7.86
N PHE A 87 12.94 3.52 8.13
CA PHE A 87 13.53 2.40 8.83
C PHE A 87 13.08 2.38 10.31
N LYS A 88 12.80 1.17 10.82
CA LYS A 88 12.54 0.92 12.25
C LYS A 88 13.13 -0.42 12.67
N LYS A 89 14.17 -0.39 13.51
CA LYS A 89 14.93 -1.57 13.95
C LYS A 89 14.11 -2.66 14.65
N ASP A 90 13.07 -2.28 15.38
CA ASP A 90 12.29 -3.20 16.21
C ASP A 90 10.98 -3.66 15.56
N VAL A 91 10.74 -3.26 14.31
CA VAL A 91 9.60 -3.73 13.54
C VAL A 91 9.98 -5.06 12.85
N GLY A 92 9.27 -6.14 13.21
CA GLY A 92 9.40 -7.45 12.57
C GLY A 92 8.87 -7.47 11.14
N TYR A 93 8.38 -8.60 10.65
CA TYR A 93 7.72 -8.61 9.34
C TYR A 93 6.41 -7.82 9.42
N SER A 94 6.38 -6.64 8.82
CA SER A 94 5.18 -5.85 8.67
C SER A 94 4.40 -6.37 7.48
N VAL A 95 3.20 -6.90 7.71
CA VAL A 95 2.19 -6.99 6.65
C VAL A 95 1.29 -5.77 6.81
N ILE A 96 1.32 -4.89 5.82
CA ILE A 96 0.39 -3.77 5.77
C ILE A 96 -0.75 -4.19 4.88
N ARG A 97 -1.96 -4.26 5.42
CA ARG A 97 -3.18 -4.43 4.62
C ARG A 97 -4.04 -3.18 4.75
N ALA A 98 -3.57 -2.08 4.17
CA ALA A 98 -4.41 -0.89 4.06
C ALA A 98 -5.52 -1.16 3.04
N THR A 99 -6.76 -0.85 3.39
CA THR A 99 -7.88 -0.91 2.45
C THR A 99 -8.34 0.50 2.13
N TYR A 100 -8.45 0.81 0.84
CA TYR A 100 -8.92 2.09 0.33
C TYR A 100 -10.18 1.86 -0.52
N TYR A 101 -11.13 2.77 -0.47
CA TYR A 101 -12.42 2.61 -1.14
C TYR A 101 -12.56 3.64 -2.26
N PHE A 102 -12.57 3.20 -3.52
CA PHE A 102 -12.76 4.09 -4.67
C PHE A 102 -14.20 4.05 -5.15
N ASN A 103 -14.84 5.22 -5.30
CA ASN A 103 -16.21 5.27 -5.82
C ASN A 103 -16.27 4.59 -7.20
N VAL A 104 -17.28 3.77 -7.47
CA VAL A 104 -17.42 3.04 -8.75
C VAL A 104 -17.43 3.96 -9.96
N LYS A 105 -17.84 5.24 -9.81
CA LYS A 105 -17.78 6.28 -10.85
C LYS A 105 -16.36 6.61 -11.31
N LEU A 106 -15.34 6.24 -10.52
CA LEU A 106 -13.92 6.34 -10.86
C LEU A 106 -13.39 5.14 -11.65
N GLY A 107 -14.23 4.13 -11.93
CA GLY A 107 -13.87 2.96 -12.71
C GLY A 107 -13.24 3.33 -14.06
N SER A 108 -12.34 2.48 -14.53
CA SER A 108 -11.53 2.64 -15.74
C SER A 108 -10.49 3.76 -15.70
N LYS A 109 -10.37 4.53 -14.61
CA LYS A 109 -9.29 5.51 -14.45
C LYS A 109 -7.98 4.81 -14.09
N THR A 110 -6.88 5.33 -14.63
CA THR A 110 -5.53 4.94 -14.22
C THR A 110 -5.20 5.56 -12.88
N LEU A 111 -4.82 4.71 -11.94
CA LEU A 111 -4.29 5.06 -10.64
C LEU A 111 -2.82 4.70 -10.61
N LYS A 112 -1.98 5.67 -10.26
CA LYS A 112 -0.54 5.50 -10.16
C LYS A 112 -0.14 5.25 -8.72
N PHE A 113 0.88 4.43 -8.53
CA PHE A 113 1.42 4.08 -7.23
C PHE A 113 2.89 4.39 -7.19
N ASN A 114 3.34 5.04 -6.11
CA ASN A 114 4.74 5.36 -5.90
C ASN A 114 5.08 5.09 -4.44
N MET A 115 6.26 4.54 -4.19
CA MET A 115 6.79 4.38 -2.83
C MET A 115 8.12 5.11 -2.69
N LYS A 116 8.26 5.89 -1.62
CA LYS A 116 9.45 6.70 -1.33
C LYS A 116 10.10 6.29 -0.03
N ILE A 117 11.42 6.16 -0.06
CA ILE A 117 12.28 5.93 1.10
C ILE A 117 13.53 6.80 0.97
N SER A 118 14.04 7.33 2.08
CA SER A 118 15.27 8.12 2.06
C SER A 118 16.51 7.23 1.85
N GLU A 119 17.59 7.77 1.28
CA GLU A 119 18.84 7.01 1.13
C GLU A 119 19.42 6.59 2.49
N SER A 120 19.31 7.45 3.52
CA SER A 120 19.73 7.09 4.88
C SER A 120 18.96 5.90 5.44
N ASP A 121 17.62 5.88 5.26
CA ASP A 121 16.80 4.74 5.69
C ASP A 121 17.13 3.46 4.91
N LYS A 122 17.45 3.56 3.60
CA LYS A 122 17.91 2.41 2.81
C LYS A 122 19.22 1.85 3.33
N ILE A 123 20.18 2.70 3.71
CA ILE A 123 21.45 2.27 4.27
C ILE A 123 21.22 1.51 5.57
N GLU A 124 20.44 2.07 6.49
CA GLU A 124 20.11 1.41 7.77
C GLU A 124 19.39 0.07 7.54
N TYR A 125 18.42 0.05 6.63
CA TYR A 125 17.73 -1.16 6.23
C TYR A 125 18.68 -2.22 5.66
N ASN A 126 19.60 -1.84 4.76
CA ASN A 126 20.56 -2.75 4.12
C ASN A 126 21.59 -3.33 5.11
N LEU A 127 21.97 -2.56 6.12
CA LEU A 127 22.83 -3.02 7.21
C LEU A 127 22.12 -4.07 8.08
N ALA A 128 20.82 -3.88 8.33
CA ALA A 128 20.00 -4.81 9.11
C ALA A 128 19.55 -6.05 8.31
N ASN A 129 19.42 -5.94 6.98
CA ASN A 129 18.83 -6.96 6.10
C ASN A 129 19.77 -7.33 4.95
N ARG A 130 20.90 -7.99 5.29
CA ARG A 130 21.99 -8.28 4.33
C ARG A 130 21.58 -9.09 3.11
N ASP A 131 20.63 -10.02 3.27
CA ASP A 131 20.16 -10.90 2.20
C ASP A 131 19.07 -10.26 1.33
N ASN A 132 18.54 -9.11 1.73
CA ASN A 132 17.31 -8.53 1.19
C ASN A 132 17.44 -7.02 0.94
N ARG A 133 18.58 -6.60 0.39
CA ARG A 133 18.94 -5.18 0.25
C ARG A 133 18.09 -4.43 -0.78
N LEU A 134 17.87 -3.15 -0.50
CA LEU A 134 17.34 -2.16 -1.43
C LEU A 134 18.48 -1.52 -2.25
N PRO A 135 18.23 -1.17 -3.51
CA PRO A 135 19.22 -0.47 -4.34
C PRO A 135 19.48 0.95 -3.81
N LEU A 136 20.76 1.29 -3.65
CA LEU A 136 21.22 2.64 -3.32
C LEU A 136 21.36 3.48 -4.60
N ALA A 137 21.32 4.80 -4.47
CA ALA A 137 21.52 5.69 -5.60
C ALA A 137 22.88 5.46 -6.28
N GLY A 138 22.88 5.22 -7.59
CA GLY A 138 24.09 5.04 -8.39
C GLY A 138 24.60 3.59 -8.51
N ASP A 139 24.02 2.63 -7.77
CA ASP A 139 24.29 1.21 -8.00
C ASP A 139 23.59 0.73 -9.27
N SER A 140 24.34 0.10 -10.19
CA SER A 140 23.79 -0.63 -11.33
C SER A 140 22.91 -1.76 -10.81
N THR A 141 21.59 -1.67 -11.03
CA THR A 141 20.63 -2.68 -10.60
C THR A 141 20.97 -4.05 -11.20
N LEU A 142 21.32 -5.02 -10.36
CA LEU A 142 21.32 -6.43 -10.74
C LEU A 142 19.87 -6.86 -11.02
N ALA A 143 19.64 -7.63 -12.08
CA ALA A 143 18.32 -8.03 -12.58
C ALA A 143 17.43 -8.84 -11.62
N PHE A 144 17.94 -9.18 -10.43
CA PHE A 144 17.24 -9.95 -9.41
C PHE A 144 17.19 -9.23 -8.07
N MET A 145 17.46 -7.92 -8.05
CA MET A 145 17.24 -7.15 -6.83
C MET A 145 15.75 -6.90 -6.64
N PRO A 146 15.27 -6.97 -5.40
CA PRO A 146 13.86 -6.80 -5.15
C PRO A 146 13.38 -5.37 -5.46
N GLU A 147 12.38 -5.22 -6.33
CA GLU A 147 11.92 -3.92 -6.81
C GLU A 147 10.89 -3.27 -5.87
N PHE A 148 11.38 -2.41 -5.00
CA PHE A 148 10.59 -1.35 -4.39
C PHE A 148 10.02 -0.45 -5.50
N PHE A 149 8.78 0.07 -5.39
CA PHE A 149 8.18 1.00 -6.38
C PHE A 149 8.88 2.38 -6.38
N THR A 150 10.15 2.40 -6.78
CA THR A 150 10.95 3.60 -7.00
C THR A 150 10.49 4.35 -8.25
N LYS A 151 9.79 3.65 -9.16
CA LYS A 151 9.10 4.19 -10.33
C LYS A 151 7.59 4.11 -10.12
N GLU A 152 6.85 4.98 -10.79
CA GLU A 152 5.38 4.93 -10.79
C GLU A 152 4.91 3.61 -11.41
N CYS A 153 4.04 2.89 -10.69
CA CYS A 153 3.34 1.72 -11.19
C CYS A 153 1.89 2.08 -11.49
N ASP A 154 1.45 1.81 -12.71
CA ASP A 154 0.10 2.12 -13.17
C ASP A 154 -0.79 0.89 -12.96
N THR A 155 -1.98 1.11 -12.40
CA THR A 155 -3.07 0.13 -12.40
C THR A 155 -4.35 0.82 -12.80
N THR A 156 -5.23 0.09 -13.48
CA THR A 156 -6.57 0.60 -13.81
C THR A 156 -7.54 0.22 -12.71
N ILE A 157 -8.31 1.18 -12.20
CA ILE A 157 -9.42 0.88 -11.30
C ILE A 157 -10.44 0.09 -12.11
N PRO A 158 -10.90 -1.09 -11.67
CA PRO A 158 -11.78 -1.91 -12.48
C PRO A 158 -13.09 -1.17 -12.79
N PRO A 159 -13.66 -1.38 -13.99
CA PRO A 159 -14.91 -0.73 -14.39
C PRO A 159 -16.07 -1.18 -13.50
N PRO A 160 -17.22 -0.49 -13.53
CA PRO A 160 -18.44 -0.99 -12.94
C PRO A 160 -18.81 -2.38 -13.48
N THR A 161 -19.15 -3.33 -12.61
CA THR A 161 -19.82 -4.56 -13.05
C THR A 161 -21.23 -4.19 -13.47
N THR A 162 -21.56 -4.43 -14.75
CA THR A 162 -22.92 -4.33 -15.31
C THR A 162 -23.92 -5.16 -14.54
#